data_AF-A0A800DEX2-F1
#
_entry.id   AF-A0A800DEX2-F1
#
_cell.length_a   1.000
_cell.length_b   1.000
_cell.length_c   1.000
_cell.angle_alpha   90.00
_cell.angle_beta   90.00
_cell.angle_gamma   90.00
#
_symmetry.space_group_name_H-M   'P 1'
#
loop_
_entity.id
_entity.type
_entity.pdbx_description
1 polymer ?
#
loop_
_entity_poly.entity_id
_entity_poly.type
_entity_poly.pdbx_seq_one_letter_code
_entity_poly.pdbx_strand_id
1 'polypeptide(L)'
;MVVEDEYGLHLGQVVDGPREASHEELEEAEGKVKRKATQEDIDLDSKNREREREVCELAQRRADKLGLPLKVADVEFTLDGKRLIVYFTSEEKVDIRKLGRDLARIVKLRVELERIGVRDEAKLVGGLGPCGRPLCCATFLKTFKSVTIRMAKEQGLQLNPDKISGVCGKLMCCLAYEFDFYHEERPKFPKEGELVRTPAGEGRAVEVSVIRGMVKVEVPGEGVMWFKVEEIERTGLKAPPPG
;
A
#
# COMPACT_ATOMS: atom_id res chain seq x y z
N MET A 1 -20.69 9.44 -9.33
CA MET A 1 -21.26 10.53 -8.50
C MET A 1 -20.38 11.75 -8.65
N VAL A 2 -20.94 12.94 -8.49
CA VAL A 2 -20.12 14.15 -8.38
C VAL A 2 -19.83 14.38 -6.91
N VAL A 3 -18.55 14.47 -6.57
CA VAL A 3 -18.03 14.68 -5.22
C VAL A 3 -17.32 16.03 -5.20
N GLU A 4 -17.47 16.79 -4.11
CA GLU A 4 -16.68 18.01 -3.87
C GLU A 4 -15.71 17.78 -2.73
N ASP A 5 -14.43 18.00 -2.97
CA ASP A 5 -13.37 18.02 -1.95
C ASP A 5 -12.75 19.43 -1.82
N GLU A 6 -11.57 19.55 -1.23
CA GLU A 6 -10.87 20.82 -1.08
C GLU A 6 -10.38 21.44 -2.41
N TYR A 7 -10.15 20.60 -3.41
CA TYR A 7 -9.62 20.98 -4.72
C TYR A 7 -10.75 21.34 -5.70
N GLY A 8 -11.91 20.68 -5.61
CA GLY A 8 -13.09 21.07 -6.36
C GLY A 8 -14.05 19.93 -6.60
N LEU A 9 -14.68 19.93 -7.77
CA LEU A 9 -15.61 18.88 -8.17
C LEU A 9 -14.84 17.75 -8.87
N HIS A 10 -15.13 16.50 -8.51
CA HIS A 10 -14.52 15.30 -9.05
C HIS A 10 -15.59 14.25 -9.38
N LEU A 11 -15.26 13.34 -10.30
CA LEU A 11 -16.10 12.19 -10.61
C LEU A 11 -15.71 11.00 -9.72
N GLY A 12 -16.57 10.64 -8.77
CA GLY A 12 -16.40 9.48 -7.90
C GLY A 12 -17.17 8.25 -8.39
N GLN A 13 -16.60 7.06 -8.17
CA GLN A 13 -17.31 5.80 -8.36
C GLN A 13 -17.74 5.22 -7.01
N VAL A 14 -18.97 4.72 -6.93
CA VAL A 14 -19.41 3.95 -5.74
C VAL A 14 -18.83 2.54 -5.88
N VAL A 15 -17.96 2.18 -4.94
CA VAL A 15 -17.24 0.90 -4.93
C VAL A 15 -17.80 -0.10 -3.92
N ASP A 16 -18.63 0.36 -2.98
CA ASP A 16 -19.22 -0.46 -1.93
C ASP A 16 -20.68 -0.06 -1.67
N GLY A 17 -21.45 -0.97 -1.08
CA GLY A 17 -22.84 -0.76 -0.69
C GLY A 17 -22.98 0.16 0.53
N PRO A 18 -24.21 0.59 0.85
CA PRO A 18 -24.47 1.34 2.08
C PRO A 18 -24.12 0.49 3.30
N ARG A 19 -23.38 1.08 4.24
CA ARG A 19 -23.03 0.50 5.53
C ARG A 19 -23.24 1.49 6.67
N GLU A 20 -23.32 0.99 7.88
CA GLU A 20 -23.22 1.83 9.07
C GLU A 20 -21.79 2.41 9.17
N ALA A 21 -21.71 3.68 9.58
CA ALA A 21 -20.46 4.39 9.79
C ALA A 21 -20.51 5.10 11.15
N SER A 22 -19.40 5.08 11.88
CA SER A 22 -19.25 5.83 13.12
C SER A 22 -19.23 7.33 12.85
N HIS A 23 -19.39 8.14 13.90
CA HIS A 23 -19.30 9.58 13.75
C HIS A 23 -17.90 10.03 13.32
N GLU A 24 -16.85 9.40 13.86
CA GLU A 24 -15.45 9.65 13.51
C GLU A 24 -15.19 9.32 12.03
N GLU A 25 -15.70 8.20 11.52
CA GLU A 25 -15.55 7.84 10.10
C GLU A 25 -16.18 8.87 9.15
N LEU A 26 -17.28 9.51 9.58
CA LEU A 26 -17.93 10.56 8.79
C LEU A 26 -17.17 11.89 8.85
N GLU A 27 -16.51 12.20 9.96
CA GLU A 27 -15.66 13.39 10.10
C GLU A 27 -14.35 13.25 9.33
N GLU A 28 -13.80 12.04 9.23
CA GLU A 28 -12.60 11.73 8.45
C GLU A 28 -12.86 11.63 6.94
N ALA A 29 -14.11 11.68 6.49
CA ALA A 29 -14.45 11.54 5.08
C ALA A 29 -13.90 12.72 4.24
N GLU A 30 -13.04 12.39 3.28
CA GLU A 30 -12.49 13.34 2.31
C GLU A 30 -13.56 13.70 1.27
N GLY A 31 -14.25 14.82 1.49
CA GLY A 31 -15.20 15.40 0.55
C GLY A 31 -16.67 15.03 0.76
N LYS A 32 -17.55 15.60 -0.07
CA LYS A 32 -19.01 15.49 0.04
C LYS A 32 -19.64 15.14 -1.29
N VAL A 33 -20.47 14.10 -1.29
CA VAL A 33 -21.30 13.76 -2.46
C VAL A 33 -22.31 14.87 -2.71
N LYS A 34 -22.28 15.47 -3.91
CA LYS A 34 -23.20 16.54 -4.30
C LYS A 34 -24.42 16.03 -5.02
N ARG A 35 -24.22 15.13 -5.98
CA ARG A 35 -25.28 14.56 -6.82
C ARG A 35 -24.84 13.31 -7.56
N LYS A 36 -25.80 12.62 -8.16
CA LYS A 36 -25.50 11.60 -9.18
C LYS A 36 -24.83 12.27 -10.39
N ALA A 37 -23.86 11.56 -10.97
CA ALA A 37 -23.21 12.01 -12.20
C ALA A 37 -24.19 11.86 -13.37
N THR A 38 -24.17 12.84 -14.26
CA THR A 38 -24.87 12.84 -15.53
C THR A 38 -23.98 12.26 -16.62
N GLN A 39 -24.53 11.97 -17.80
CA GLN A 39 -23.72 11.52 -18.94
C GLN A 39 -22.71 12.60 -19.36
N GLU A 40 -23.11 13.87 -19.31
CA GLU A 40 -22.22 15.00 -19.63
C GLU A 40 -20.99 15.06 -18.70
N ASP A 41 -21.17 14.78 -17.40
CA ASP A 41 -20.05 14.72 -16.45
C ASP A 41 -19.07 13.59 -16.81
N ILE A 42 -19.59 12.42 -17.19
CA ILE A 42 -18.77 11.26 -17.57
C ILE A 42 -17.99 11.56 -18.85
N ASP A 43 -18.66 12.15 -19.84
CA ASP A 43 -18.03 12.52 -21.12
C ASP A 43 -16.95 13.60 -20.92
N LEU A 44 -17.18 14.54 -19.99
CA LEU A 44 -16.21 15.57 -19.63
C LEU A 44 -15.00 14.99 -18.91
N ASP A 45 -15.21 14.10 -17.95
CA ASP A 45 -14.13 13.37 -17.25
C ASP A 45 -13.27 12.58 -18.23
N SER A 46 -13.89 11.87 -19.19
CA SER A 46 -13.15 11.14 -20.22
C SER A 46 -12.26 12.06 -21.06
N LYS A 47 -12.76 13.23 -21.47
CA LYS A 47 -11.97 14.23 -22.22
C LYS A 47 -10.85 14.83 -21.37
N ASN A 48 -11.08 15.02 -20.08
CA ASN A 48 -10.06 15.50 -19.15
C ASN A 48 -8.92 14.49 -19.04
N ARG A 49 -9.23 13.20 -18.85
CA ARG A 49 -8.24 12.11 -18.77
C ARG A 49 -7.36 11.99 -20.00
N GLU A 50 -7.91 12.23 -21.20
CA GLU A 50 -7.11 12.26 -22.42
C GLU A 50 -6.08 13.39 -22.40
N ARG A 51 -6.49 14.59 -21.94
CA ARG A 51 -5.62 15.77 -21.83
C ARG A 51 -4.60 15.65 -20.72
N GLU A 52 -4.94 14.99 -19.60
CA GLU A 52 -4.06 14.82 -18.44
C GLU A 52 -2.74 14.16 -18.82
N ARG A 53 -2.76 13.16 -19.71
CA ARG A 53 -1.53 12.50 -20.18
C ARG A 53 -0.55 13.47 -20.83
N GLU A 54 -1.04 14.30 -21.75
CA GLU A 54 -0.23 15.31 -22.43
C GLU A 54 0.27 16.39 -21.47
N VAL A 55 -0.58 16.80 -20.53
CA VAL A 55 -0.27 17.82 -19.53
C VAL A 55 0.76 17.31 -18.51
N CYS A 56 0.69 16.04 -18.12
CA CYS A 56 1.64 15.41 -17.21
C CYS A 56 3.04 15.42 -17.82
N GLU A 57 3.18 14.97 -19.07
CA GLU A 57 4.47 15.03 -19.76
C GLU A 57 4.99 16.46 -19.94
N LEU A 58 4.08 17.39 -20.28
CA LEU A 58 4.42 18.81 -20.38
C LEU A 58 4.94 19.35 -19.04
N ALA A 59 4.28 19.01 -17.93
CA ALA A 59 4.66 19.43 -16.60
C ALA A 59 6.06 18.92 -16.24
N GLN A 60 6.34 17.63 -16.48
CA GLN A 60 7.67 17.06 -16.28
C GLN A 60 8.73 17.78 -17.13
N ARG A 61 8.49 17.94 -18.44
CA ARG A 61 9.43 18.66 -19.33
C ARG A 61 9.70 20.10 -18.89
N ARG A 62 8.72 20.76 -18.26
CA ARG A 62 8.90 22.12 -17.71
C ARG A 62 9.69 22.10 -16.42
N ALA A 63 9.45 21.15 -15.52
CA ALA A 63 10.26 20.96 -14.32
C ALA A 63 11.74 20.73 -14.69
N ASP A 64 12.00 19.86 -15.68
CA ASP A 64 13.36 19.56 -16.16
C ASP A 64 14.05 20.80 -16.73
N LYS A 65 13.35 21.58 -17.56
CA LYS A 65 13.88 22.84 -18.13
C LYS A 65 14.19 23.90 -17.07
N LEU A 66 13.49 23.87 -15.95
CA LEU A 66 13.72 24.76 -14.82
C LEU A 66 14.80 24.23 -13.86
N GLY A 67 15.32 23.01 -14.09
CA GLY A 67 16.31 22.36 -13.24
C GLY A 67 15.75 22.01 -11.85
N LEU A 68 14.45 21.75 -11.74
CA LEU A 68 13.82 21.42 -10.46
C LEU A 68 14.03 19.93 -10.14
N PRO A 69 14.59 19.58 -8.97
CA PRO A 69 14.82 18.18 -8.58
C PRO A 69 13.52 17.54 -8.05
N LEU A 70 12.55 17.37 -8.94
CA LEU A 70 11.26 16.76 -8.65
C LEU A 70 10.82 15.86 -9.81
N LYS A 71 9.89 14.95 -9.51
CA LYS A 71 9.23 14.09 -10.48
C LYS A 71 7.73 14.35 -10.42
N VAL A 72 7.12 14.66 -11.55
CA VAL A 72 5.66 14.73 -11.69
C VAL A 72 5.13 13.30 -11.71
N ALA A 73 4.28 12.98 -10.74
CA ALA A 73 3.70 11.66 -10.57
C ALA A 73 2.40 11.52 -11.38
N ASP A 74 1.54 12.54 -11.32
CA ASP A 74 0.26 12.56 -12.03
C ASP A 74 -0.29 13.98 -12.14
N VAL A 75 -1.33 14.18 -12.97
CA VAL A 75 -2.09 15.43 -13.04
C VAL A 75 -3.57 15.15 -13.18
N GLU A 76 -4.39 15.99 -12.57
CA GLU A 76 -5.86 15.84 -12.57
C GLU A 76 -6.54 17.18 -12.84
N PHE A 77 -7.50 17.20 -13.76
CA PHE A 77 -8.41 18.33 -13.89
C PHE A 77 -9.61 18.17 -12.97
N THR A 78 -10.02 19.25 -12.31
CA THR A 78 -11.35 19.26 -11.70
C THR A 78 -12.42 19.06 -12.76
N LEU A 79 -13.52 18.40 -12.41
CA LEU A 79 -14.64 18.12 -13.30
C LEU A 79 -15.22 19.39 -13.92
N ASP A 80 -15.22 20.50 -13.19
CA ASP A 80 -15.68 21.81 -13.72
C ASP A 80 -14.65 22.51 -14.62
N GLY A 81 -13.48 21.91 -14.84
CA GLY A 81 -12.40 22.39 -15.68
C GLY A 81 -11.73 23.67 -15.18
N LYS A 82 -11.94 24.07 -13.93
CA LYS A 82 -11.40 25.33 -13.40
C LYS A 82 -9.98 25.21 -12.85
N ARG A 83 -9.60 24.04 -12.35
CA ARG A 83 -8.29 23.79 -11.75
C ARG A 83 -7.62 22.59 -12.40
N LEU A 84 -6.29 22.65 -12.41
CA LEU A 84 -5.40 21.54 -12.69
C LEU A 84 -4.58 21.29 -11.42
N ILE A 85 -4.66 20.10 -10.87
CA ILE A 85 -3.82 19.65 -9.77
C ILE A 85 -2.65 18.85 -10.38
N VAL A 86 -1.43 19.14 -9.93
CA VAL A 86 -0.23 18.45 -10.37
C VAL A 86 0.41 17.81 -9.15
N TYR A 87 0.40 16.48 -9.11
CA TYR A 87 1.01 15.70 -8.05
C TYR A 87 2.48 15.47 -8.37
N PHE A 88 3.36 15.74 -7.42
CA PHE A 88 4.80 15.52 -7.61
C PHE A 88 5.47 14.94 -6.37
N THR A 89 6.58 14.23 -6.60
CA THR A 89 7.49 13.76 -5.55
C THR A 89 8.83 14.49 -5.64
N SER A 90 9.45 14.72 -4.49
CA SER A 90 10.80 15.26 -4.37
C SER A 90 11.42 14.75 -3.07
N GLU A 91 12.74 14.53 -3.06
CA GLU A 91 13.46 14.15 -1.84
C GLU A 91 13.57 15.35 -0.90
N GLU A 92 13.96 16.49 -1.45
CA GLU A 92 14.16 17.74 -0.72
C GLU A 92 13.03 18.75 -0.99
N LYS A 93 13.06 19.88 -0.26
CA LYS A 93 12.13 20.98 -0.46
C LYS A 93 12.52 21.76 -1.73
N VAL A 94 11.60 21.87 -2.67
CA VAL A 94 11.82 22.54 -3.96
C VAL A 94 10.99 23.82 -4.07
N ASP A 95 11.56 24.91 -4.62
CA ASP A 95 10.80 26.13 -4.91
C ASP A 95 10.04 25.98 -6.25
N ILE A 96 8.78 25.58 -6.14
CA ILE A 96 7.90 25.27 -7.26
C ILE A 96 7.15 26.48 -7.84
N ARG A 97 7.35 27.69 -7.31
CA ARG A 97 6.56 28.88 -7.69
C ARG A 97 6.67 29.23 -9.17
N LYS A 98 7.86 29.04 -9.75
CA LYS A 98 8.09 29.31 -11.18
C LYS A 98 7.38 28.28 -12.07
N LEU A 99 7.44 26.99 -11.70
CA LEU A 99 6.75 25.92 -12.40
C LEU A 99 5.24 26.17 -12.44
N GLY A 100 4.63 26.47 -11.29
CA GLY A 100 3.19 26.73 -11.22
C GLY A 100 2.74 27.88 -12.13
N ARG A 101 3.51 28.98 -12.14
CA ARG A 101 3.24 30.12 -13.04
C ARG A 101 3.39 29.78 -14.52
N ASP A 102 4.42 29.01 -14.88
CA ASP A 102 4.65 28.63 -16.27
C ASP A 102 3.55 27.67 -16.76
N LEU A 103 3.15 26.69 -15.93
CA LEU A 103 2.06 25.79 -16.25
C LEU A 103 0.74 26.54 -16.39
N ALA A 104 0.40 27.41 -15.43
CA ALA A 104 -0.84 28.21 -15.48
C ALA A 104 -0.95 29.04 -16.77
N ARG A 105 0.16 29.58 -17.27
CA ARG A 105 0.19 30.31 -18.56
C ARG A 105 -0.07 29.40 -19.77
N ILE A 106 0.43 28.17 -19.73
CA ILE A 106 0.28 27.22 -20.84
C ILE A 106 -1.12 26.63 -20.86
N VAL A 107 -1.60 26.14 -19.71
CA VAL A 107 -2.91 25.48 -19.62
C VAL A 107 -4.08 26.46 -19.52
N LYS A 108 -3.80 27.73 -19.20
CA LYS A 108 -4.79 28.81 -19.03
C LYS A 108 -5.84 28.52 -17.94
N LEU A 109 -5.43 27.81 -16.90
CA LEU A 109 -6.23 27.43 -15.74
C LEU A 109 -5.46 27.70 -14.45
N ARG A 110 -6.17 27.68 -13.31
CA ARG A 110 -5.51 27.70 -12.00
C ARG A 110 -4.76 26.38 -11.81
N VAL A 111 -3.47 26.46 -11.50
CA VAL A 111 -2.63 25.29 -11.26
C VAL A 111 -2.31 25.21 -9.78
N GLU A 112 -2.56 24.04 -9.20
CA GLU A 112 -2.19 23.69 -7.82
C GLU A 112 -1.13 22.59 -7.89
N LEU A 113 -0.07 22.73 -7.10
CA LEU A 113 1.04 21.80 -7.08
C LEU A 113 1.06 21.12 -5.72
N GLU A 114 0.81 19.82 -5.71
CA GLU A 114 0.67 19.04 -4.49
C GLU A 114 1.84 18.07 -4.35
N ARG A 115 2.52 18.10 -3.19
CA ARG A 115 3.63 17.20 -2.93
C ARG A 115 3.09 15.93 -2.27
N ILE A 116 3.28 14.79 -2.93
CA ILE A 116 2.86 13.49 -2.40
C ILE A 116 4.05 12.67 -1.89
N GLY A 117 3.77 11.67 -1.05
CA GLY A 117 4.79 10.72 -0.61
C GLY A 117 5.14 9.69 -1.68
N VAL A 118 6.32 9.07 -1.58
CA VAL A 118 6.76 7.99 -2.50
C VAL A 118 5.81 6.78 -2.50
N ARG A 119 5.08 6.56 -1.41
CA ARG A 119 4.06 5.50 -1.34
C ARG A 119 2.80 5.86 -2.12
N ASP A 120 2.39 7.12 -2.07
CA ASP A 120 1.23 7.62 -2.81
C ASP A 120 1.54 7.64 -4.31
N GLU A 121 2.77 8.00 -4.69
CA GLU A 121 3.26 7.83 -6.06
C GLU A 121 3.13 6.36 -6.50
N ALA A 122 3.63 5.41 -5.70
CA ALA A 122 3.50 3.99 -6.02
C ALA A 122 2.05 3.50 -6.06
N LYS A 123 1.15 4.11 -5.27
CA LYS A 123 -0.29 3.84 -5.30
C LYS A 123 -0.92 4.31 -6.62
N LEU A 124 -0.56 5.50 -7.09
CA LEU A 124 -1.04 6.08 -8.35
C LEU A 124 -0.53 5.28 -9.56
N VAL A 125 0.77 5.00 -9.60
CA VAL A 125 1.40 4.23 -10.68
C VAL A 125 0.96 2.76 -10.66
N GLY A 126 0.74 2.20 -9.47
CA GLY A 126 0.42 0.78 -9.30
C GLY A 126 1.61 -0.13 -9.57
N GLY A 127 1.33 -1.36 -10.00
CA GLY A 127 2.33 -2.39 -10.30
C GLY A 127 2.27 -3.60 -9.39
N LEU A 128 3.35 -4.39 -9.39
CA LEU A 128 3.45 -5.63 -8.62
C LEU A 128 4.43 -5.47 -7.46
N GLY A 129 4.05 -5.96 -6.28
CA GLY A 129 4.92 -6.05 -5.12
C GLY A 129 5.93 -7.18 -5.24
N PRO A 130 6.91 -7.26 -4.30
CA PRO A 130 7.90 -8.34 -4.26
C PRO A 130 7.26 -9.73 -4.06
N CYS A 131 6.00 -9.78 -3.59
CA CYS A 131 5.21 -11.00 -3.49
C CYS A 131 4.56 -11.44 -4.82
N GLY A 132 4.77 -10.71 -5.92
CA GLY A 132 4.17 -11.00 -7.23
C GLY A 132 2.71 -10.62 -7.38
N ARG A 133 2.09 -10.02 -6.35
CA ARG A 133 0.70 -9.53 -6.38
C ARG A 133 0.64 -8.03 -6.66
N PRO A 134 -0.51 -7.49 -7.14
CA PRO A 134 -0.70 -6.05 -7.22
C PRO A 134 -0.44 -5.34 -5.89
N LEU A 135 0.08 -4.12 -5.94
CA LEU A 135 0.44 -3.37 -4.73
C LEU A 135 -0.75 -3.24 -3.77
N CYS A 136 -0.56 -3.58 -2.49
CA CYS A 136 -1.62 -3.50 -1.47
C CYS A 136 -2.16 -2.07 -1.34
N CYS A 137 -1.30 -1.05 -1.43
CA CYS A 137 -1.68 0.36 -1.36
C CYS A 137 -2.53 0.83 -2.56
N ALA A 138 -2.33 0.23 -3.74
CA ALA A 138 -3.13 0.50 -4.93
C ALA A 138 -4.49 -0.23 -4.89
N THR A 139 -4.55 -1.39 -4.22
CA THR A 139 -5.72 -2.27 -4.22
C THR A 139 -6.65 -2.03 -3.03
N PHE A 140 -6.41 -2.70 -1.90
CA PHE A 140 -7.35 -2.76 -0.77
C PHE A 140 -6.92 -1.92 0.43
N LEU A 141 -5.62 -1.69 0.62
CA LEU A 141 -5.08 -1.02 1.80
C LEU A 141 -5.05 0.49 1.57
N LYS A 142 -6.12 1.19 1.94
CA LYS A 142 -6.26 2.65 1.74
C LYS A 142 -5.72 3.46 2.92
N THR A 143 -5.82 2.93 4.13
CA THR A 143 -5.33 3.56 5.36
C THR A 143 -4.04 2.90 5.81
N PHE A 144 -3.03 3.71 6.16
CA PHE A 144 -1.70 3.21 6.51
C PHE A 144 -1.36 3.49 7.97
N LYS A 145 -1.17 2.43 8.75
CA LYS A 145 -0.48 2.51 10.05
C LYS A 145 1.02 2.76 9.82
N SER A 146 1.66 3.43 10.79
CA SER A 146 3.12 3.55 10.79
C SER A 146 3.77 2.16 10.88
N VAL A 147 4.76 1.91 10.01
CA VAL A 147 5.44 0.62 9.93
C VAL A 147 6.79 0.70 10.65
N THR A 148 7.08 -0.28 11.51
CA THR A 148 8.34 -0.32 12.28
C THR A 148 9.14 -1.59 12.00
N ILE A 149 10.46 -1.53 12.22
CA ILE A 149 11.37 -2.70 12.07
C ILE A 149 10.96 -3.85 13.01
N ARG A 150 10.36 -3.52 14.17
CA ARG A 150 9.85 -4.52 15.12
C ARG A 150 8.82 -5.45 14.46
N MET A 151 7.94 -4.92 13.61
CA MET A 151 6.92 -5.70 12.92
C MET A 151 7.55 -6.77 12.02
N ALA A 152 8.60 -6.42 11.27
CA ALA A 152 9.34 -7.38 10.44
C ALA A 152 10.01 -8.48 11.27
N LYS A 153 10.58 -8.13 12.45
CA LYS A 153 11.18 -9.11 13.36
C LYS A 153 10.15 -10.11 13.90
N GLU A 154 8.98 -9.63 14.33
CA GLU A 154 7.92 -10.50 14.88
C GLU A 154 7.36 -11.47 13.81
N GLN A 155 7.41 -11.08 12.54
CA GLN A 155 7.02 -11.92 11.40
C GLN A 155 8.15 -12.86 10.91
N GLY A 156 9.29 -12.90 11.61
CA GLY A 156 10.41 -13.79 11.25
C GLY A 156 11.15 -13.40 9.97
N LEU A 157 10.97 -12.16 9.48
CA LEU A 157 11.64 -11.71 8.27
C LEU A 157 13.09 -11.29 8.55
N GLN A 158 13.97 -11.59 7.60
CA GLN A 158 15.35 -11.10 7.62
C GLN A 158 15.38 -9.59 7.44
N LEU A 159 16.19 -8.90 8.23
CA LEU A 159 16.28 -7.43 8.24
C LEU A 159 17.10 -6.84 7.09
N ASN A 160 17.16 -7.55 5.96
CA ASN A 160 17.72 -7.01 4.73
C ASN A 160 16.70 -6.03 4.12
N PRO A 161 17.08 -4.77 3.82
CA PRO A 161 16.22 -3.80 3.15
C PRO A 161 15.46 -4.37 1.94
N ASP A 162 16.08 -5.20 1.12
CA ASP A 162 15.46 -5.79 -0.09
C ASP A 162 14.30 -6.73 0.24
N LYS A 163 14.30 -7.31 1.45
CA LYS A 163 13.28 -8.28 1.91
C LYS A 163 12.13 -7.63 2.67
N ILE A 164 12.32 -6.42 3.21
CA ILE A 164 11.34 -5.74 4.07
C ILE A 164 10.81 -4.43 3.45
N SER A 165 11.39 -3.97 2.35
CA SER A 165 10.99 -2.75 1.66
C SER A 165 10.03 -3.06 0.51
N GLY A 166 9.01 -2.22 0.36
CA GLY A 166 8.14 -2.23 -0.81
C GLY A 166 8.78 -1.52 -2.00
N VAL A 167 8.10 -1.58 -3.15
CA VAL A 167 8.52 -0.93 -4.40
C VAL A 167 8.72 0.59 -4.25
N CYS A 168 8.00 1.21 -3.31
CA CYS A 168 8.17 2.63 -2.95
C CYS A 168 9.44 2.95 -2.13
N GLY A 169 10.32 1.98 -1.86
CA GLY A 169 11.54 2.15 -1.07
C GLY A 169 11.33 2.35 0.43
N LYS A 170 10.08 2.32 0.93
CA LYS A 170 9.73 2.31 2.36
C LYS A 170 9.40 0.90 2.82
N LEU A 171 9.35 0.68 4.13
CA LEU A 171 8.91 -0.59 4.70
C LEU A 171 7.54 -1.01 4.15
N MET A 172 7.38 -2.30 3.88
CA MET A 172 6.16 -2.86 3.30
C MET A 172 4.95 -2.60 4.22
N CYS A 173 3.86 -2.10 3.64
CA CYS A 173 2.63 -1.82 4.38
C CYS A 173 1.92 -3.09 4.86
N CYS A 174 2.15 -4.25 4.21
CA CYS A 174 1.62 -5.54 4.67
C CYS A 174 2.18 -5.95 6.05
N LEU A 175 3.37 -5.48 6.43
CA LEU A 175 3.93 -5.75 7.75
C LEU A 175 3.02 -5.22 8.85
N ALA A 176 2.51 -3.99 8.71
CA ALA A 176 1.58 -3.43 9.69
C ALA A 176 0.17 -4.03 9.58
N TYR A 177 -0.26 -4.38 8.36
CA TYR A 177 -1.56 -5.02 8.14
C TYR A 177 -1.66 -6.40 8.82
N GLU A 178 -0.61 -7.21 8.72
CA GLU A 178 -0.56 -8.56 9.28
C GLU A 178 -0.11 -8.58 10.74
N PHE A 179 0.41 -7.47 11.26
CA PHE A 179 1.07 -7.42 12.57
C PHE A 179 0.19 -7.92 13.71
N ASP A 180 -1.04 -7.43 13.81
CA ASP A 180 -1.95 -7.74 14.93
C ASP A 180 -2.22 -9.27 14.97
N PHE A 181 -2.45 -9.87 13.79
CA PHE A 181 -2.62 -11.32 13.66
C PHE A 181 -1.37 -12.09 14.09
N TYR A 182 -0.18 -11.69 13.64
CA TYR A 182 1.06 -12.34 14.07
C TYR A 182 1.30 -12.20 15.57
N HIS A 183 1.01 -11.04 16.15
CA HIS A 183 1.22 -10.77 17.56
C HIS A 183 0.37 -11.68 18.45
N GLU A 184 -0.89 -11.91 18.05
CA GLU A 184 -1.84 -12.75 18.78
C GLU A 184 -1.59 -14.26 18.56
N GLU A 185 -1.27 -14.67 17.34
CA GLU A 185 -1.19 -16.08 16.98
C GLU A 185 0.20 -16.69 17.21
N ARG A 186 1.29 -15.93 17.01
CA ARG A 186 2.68 -16.43 17.12
C ARG A 186 2.99 -17.17 18.44
N PRO A 187 2.49 -16.74 19.62
CA PRO A 187 2.74 -17.45 20.89
C PRO A 187 2.24 -18.89 20.91
N LYS A 188 1.22 -19.24 20.10
CA LYS A 188 0.66 -20.59 20.00
C LYS A 188 1.60 -21.56 19.27
N PHE A 189 2.48 -21.05 18.42
CA PHE A 189 3.39 -21.87 17.62
C PHE A 189 4.69 -22.19 18.36
N PRO A 190 5.29 -23.36 18.10
CA PRO A 190 6.64 -23.68 18.57
C PRO A 190 7.70 -22.73 17.96
N LYS A 191 8.92 -22.77 18.50
CA LYS A 191 10.08 -22.18 17.84
C LYS A 191 10.65 -23.16 16.82
N GLU A 192 11.24 -22.64 15.74
CA GLU A 192 12.01 -23.47 14.83
C GLU A 192 13.15 -24.15 15.59
N GLY A 193 13.29 -25.46 15.40
CA GLY A 193 14.19 -26.34 16.14
C GLY A 193 13.67 -26.87 17.47
N GLU A 194 12.46 -26.50 17.90
CA GLU A 194 11.81 -27.08 19.10
C GLU A 194 11.37 -28.52 18.81
N LEU A 195 11.49 -29.40 19.82
CA LEU A 195 10.96 -30.76 19.77
C LEU A 195 9.46 -30.69 20.06
N VAL A 196 8.67 -31.31 19.20
CA VAL A 196 7.21 -31.30 19.27
C VAL A 196 6.64 -32.70 19.12
N ARG A 197 5.50 -32.96 19.75
CA ARG A 197 4.73 -34.18 19.57
C ARG A 197 3.65 -33.95 18.52
N THR A 198 3.58 -34.87 17.58
CA THR A 198 2.61 -34.87 16.48
C THR A 198 1.87 -36.22 16.46
N PRO A 199 0.75 -36.34 15.72
CA PRO A 199 0.08 -37.62 15.53
C PRO A 199 0.95 -38.71 14.90
N ALA A 200 2.02 -38.33 14.18
CA ALA A 200 2.98 -39.27 13.58
C ALA A 200 4.18 -39.59 14.49
N GLY A 201 4.26 -38.98 15.69
CA GLY A 201 5.36 -39.17 16.64
C GLY A 201 6.06 -37.87 17.03
N GLU A 202 7.12 -38.00 17.81
CA GLU A 202 7.99 -36.87 18.20
C GLU A 202 8.89 -36.45 17.04
N GLY A 203 9.00 -35.15 16.80
CA GLY A 203 9.79 -34.61 15.71
C GLY A 203 10.25 -33.18 15.94
N ARG A 204 11.11 -32.70 15.06
CA ARG A 204 11.70 -31.37 15.13
C ARG A 204 10.91 -30.39 14.27
N ALA A 205 10.47 -29.27 14.83
CA ALA A 205 9.87 -28.20 14.04
C ALA A 205 10.93 -27.57 13.12
N VAL A 206 10.75 -27.67 11.80
CA VAL A 206 11.68 -27.17 10.79
C VAL A 206 11.27 -25.79 10.29
N GLU A 207 9.96 -25.59 10.09
CA GLU A 207 9.41 -24.37 9.50
C GLU A 207 8.06 -24.05 10.14
N VAL A 208 7.82 -22.79 10.48
CA VAL A 208 6.57 -22.34 11.11
C VAL A 208 5.84 -21.36 10.20
N SER A 209 4.62 -21.70 9.80
CA SER A 209 3.76 -20.82 8.99
C SER A 209 2.56 -20.35 9.81
N VAL A 210 2.70 -19.18 10.45
CA VAL A 210 1.67 -18.59 11.32
C VAL A 210 0.39 -18.30 10.53
N ILE A 211 0.49 -17.68 9.35
CA ILE A 211 -0.65 -17.37 8.47
C ILE A 211 -1.44 -18.62 8.08
N ARG A 212 -0.76 -19.75 7.87
CA ARG A 212 -1.42 -21.00 7.46
C ARG A 212 -1.93 -21.83 8.63
N GLY A 213 -1.59 -21.47 9.88
CA GLY A 213 -1.92 -22.34 11.02
C GLY A 213 -1.12 -23.63 11.05
N MET A 214 0.03 -23.71 10.36
CA MET A 214 0.75 -24.96 10.10
C MET A 214 2.21 -24.92 10.54
N VAL A 215 2.72 -26.08 10.97
CA VAL A 215 4.13 -26.30 11.30
C VAL A 215 4.63 -27.50 10.51
N LYS A 216 5.80 -27.33 9.89
CA LYS A 216 6.52 -28.41 9.21
C LYS A 216 7.40 -29.10 10.24
N VAL A 217 7.22 -30.40 10.42
CA VAL A 217 7.93 -31.20 11.42
C VAL A 217 8.68 -32.32 10.71
N GLU A 218 9.96 -32.48 11.05
CA GLU A 218 10.78 -33.63 10.68
C GLU A 218 10.65 -34.70 11.76
N VAL A 219 9.93 -35.78 11.44
CA VAL A 219 9.71 -36.92 12.32
C VAL A 219 10.68 -38.04 11.93
N PRO A 220 11.53 -38.53 12.83
CA PRO A 220 12.45 -39.63 12.54
C PRO A 220 11.70 -40.87 12.02
N GLY A 221 12.13 -41.40 10.88
CA GLY A 221 11.52 -42.58 10.24
C GLY A 221 10.34 -42.29 9.29
N GLU A 222 9.56 -41.24 9.55
CA GLU A 222 8.40 -40.84 8.73
C GLU A 222 8.74 -39.72 7.72
N GLY A 223 9.80 -38.94 7.97
CA GLY A 223 10.24 -37.85 7.12
C GLY A 223 9.63 -36.49 7.50
N VAL A 224 9.44 -35.62 6.51
CA VAL A 224 9.03 -34.21 6.75
C VAL A 224 7.59 -33.99 6.36
N MET A 225 6.75 -33.58 7.31
CA MET A 225 5.30 -33.45 7.15
C MET A 225 4.77 -32.13 7.71
N TRP A 226 3.60 -31.69 7.24
CA TRP A 226 2.90 -30.51 7.77
C TRP A 226 1.78 -30.94 8.71
N PHE A 227 1.73 -30.31 9.89
CA PHE A 227 0.68 -30.51 10.89
C PHE A 227 0.03 -29.17 11.23
N LYS A 228 -1.26 -29.19 11.61
CA LYS A 228 -1.91 -28.00 12.16
C LYS A 228 -1.35 -27.71 13.54
N VAL A 229 -1.24 -26.43 13.91
CA VAL A 229 -0.73 -26.04 15.23
C VAL A 229 -1.52 -26.66 16.40
N GLU A 230 -2.82 -26.89 16.21
CA GLU A 230 -3.72 -27.51 17.19
C GLU A 230 -3.45 -29.01 17.41
N GLU A 231 -2.83 -29.69 16.43
CA GLU A 231 -2.51 -31.11 16.49
C GLU A 231 -1.14 -31.36 17.14
N ILE A 232 -0.45 -30.29 17.55
CA ILE A 232 0.93 -30.33 18.02
C ILE A 232 0.99 -30.01 19.51
N GLU A 233 1.59 -30.92 20.26
CA GLU A 233 1.93 -30.68 21.67
C GLU A 233 3.37 -30.20 21.81
N ARG A 234 3.56 -29.09 22.53
CA ARG A 234 4.87 -28.47 22.75
C ARG A 234 5.57 -29.12 23.93
N THR A 235 6.79 -29.63 23.71
CA THR A 235 7.59 -30.20 24.80
C THR A 235 8.46 -29.17 25.51
N GLY A 236 8.68 -27.98 24.90
CA GLY A 236 9.57 -26.94 25.42
C GLY A 236 11.06 -27.28 25.35
N LEU A 237 11.43 -28.45 24.81
CA LEU A 237 12.80 -28.91 24.64
C LEU A 237 13.34 -28.54 23.26
N LYS A 238 14.64 -28.29 23.16
CA LYS A 238 15.31 -28.18 21.86
C LYS A 238 15.56 -29.57 21.29
N ALA A 239 15.22 -29.78 20.02
CA ALA A 239 15.59 -31.00 19.34
C ALA A 239 17.13 -31.08 19.16
N PRO A 240 17.72 -32.28 19.19
CA PRO A 240 19.13 -32.45 18.85
C PRO A 240 19.42 -31.95 17.42
N PRO A 241 20.65 -31.49 17.14
CA PRO A 241 21.04 -31.08 15.79
C PRO A 241 20.87 -32.25 14.81
N PRO A 242 20.55 -31.96 13.54
CA PRO A 242 20.43 -33.01 12.54
C PRO A 242 21.81 -33.67 12.37
N GLY A 243 21.83 -35.01 12.40
CA GLY A 243 23.02 -35.84 12.19
C GLY A 243 23.38 -35.98 10.73
#